data_AF-A0A1N7SIT1-F1
#
_entry.id   AF-A0A1N7SIT1-F1
#
_cell.length_a   1.000
_cell.length_b   1.000
_cell.length_c   1.000
_cell.angle_alpha   90.00
_cell.angle_beta   90.00
_cell.angle_gamma   90.00
#
_symmetry.space_group_name_H-M   'P 1'
#
loop_
_entity.id
_entity.type
_entity.pdbx_description
1 polymer ?
#
loop_
_entity_poly.entity_id
_entity_poly.type
_entity_poly.pdbx_seq_one_letter_code
_entity_poly.pdbx_strand_id
1 'polypeptide(L)'
;MLDEARIIRTLAAHGITPDARQRAAIAALVSLAGANRTRHARSGAAFKRQGVYCHGLPGRGKSLVVDTAFKLADCRKRRLHFHEFLREMNQRLVNAPRSDDRLGSVSRQWLDGIELLCFDEFHMHDIADAFLMGRFLDIAIGLGTRVVLTSNYAPDSLLPDPEFHERFLPTIEQIKRCFTVIHFDGGRDYRFGGEQAERPRFFAPLDQASRDALGHIFTRHGGGQRVAPVTLSAAGRPLTARAASAALLWADFESLCVASRSHLDYLDLAEQWHGLILDNLRTTWLTQPPTLQRLVWLIDIFYDRKRALFIASDRPIETALNGLKGVHDLSRTLSRLAEMQSRAYRSTLEDTGHGAAGGVSES
;
A
#
# COMPACT_ATOMS: atom_id res chain seq x y z
N MET A 1 -21.08 -6.87 -17.83
CA MET A 1 -20.90 -7.98 -16.88
C MET A 1 -19.40 -8.19 -16.68
N LEU A 2 -18.96 -8.47 -15.46
CA LEU A 2 -17.56 -8.84 -15.24
C LEU A 2 -17.32 -10.19 -15.91
N ASP A 3 -16.29 -10.27 -16.74
CA ASP A 3 -15.97 -11.43 -17.55
C ASP A 3 -14.47 -11.72 -17.45
N GLU A 4 -14.12 -13.00 -17.37
CA GLU A 4 -12.76 -13.47 -17.24
C GLU A 4 -11.91 -13.03 -18.44
N ALA A 5 -12.44 -13.14 -19.67
CA ALA A 5 -11.70 -12.73 -20.86
C ALA A 5 -11.46 -11.21 -20.89
N ARG A 6 -12.36 -10.40 -20.30
CA ARG A 6 -12.15 -8.95 -20.17
C ARG A 6 -11.07 -8.60 -19.14
N ILE A 7 -11.03 -9.31 -18.00
CA ILE A 7 -9.98 -9.13 -17.00
C ILE A 7 -8.61 -9.55 -17.57
N ILE A 8 -8.53 -10.72 -18.21
CA ILE A 8 -7.28 -11.21 -18.82
C ILE A 8 -6.79 -10.26 -19.91
N ARG A 9 -7.68 -9.76 -20.78
CA ARG A 9 -7.30 -8.76 -21.80
C ARG A 9 -6.78 -7.46 -21.18
N THR A 10 -7.41 -7.00 -20.09
CA THR A 10 -6.96 -5.78 -19.39
C THR A 10 -5.58 -5.99 -18.75
N LEU A 11 -5.32 -7.15 -18.16
CA LEU A 11 -3.99 -7.50 -17.64
C LEU A 11 -2.95 -7.62 -18.77
N ALA A 12 -3.31 -8.24 -19.89
CA ALA A 12 -2.43 -8.38 -21.05
C ALA A 12 -2.06 -7.02 -21.67
N ALA A 13 -2.99 -6.05 -21.69
CA ALA A 13 -2.71 -4.68 -22.13
C ALA A 13 -1.65 -3.97 -21.26
N HIS A 14 -1.43 -4.43 -20.04
CA HIS A 14 -0.36 -3.96 -19.15
C HIS A 14 0.87 -4.90 -19.17
N GLY A 15 1.00 -5.77 -20.17
CA GLY A 15 2.13 -6.70 -20.33
C GLY A 15 2.09 -7.90 -19.38
N ILE A 16 0.94 -8.19 -18.76
CA ILE A 16 0.82 -9.20 -17.70
C ILE A 16 0.02 -10.40 -18.19
N THR A 17 0.68 -11.56 -18.25
CA THR A 17 0.04 -12.84 -18.53
C THR A 17 -0.25 -13.56 -17.22
N PRO A 18 -1.53 -13.78 -16.85
CA PRO A 18 -1.87 -14.37 -15.56
C PRO A 18 -1.43 -15.83 -15.46
N ASP A 19 -0.79 -16.17 -14.35
CA ASP A 19 -0.47 -17.56 -13.99
C ASP A 19 -1.71 -18.36 -13.56
N ALA A 20 -1.55 -19.65 -13.27
CA ALA A 20 -2.66 -20.54 -12.92
C ALA A 20 -3.42 -20.10 -11.66
N ARG A 21 -2.73 -19.57 -10.64
CA ARG A 21 -3.38 -19.09 -9.40
C ARG A 21 -4.10 -17.78 -9.63
N GLN A 22 -3.51 -16.88 -10.42
CA GLN A 22 -4.14 -15.63 -10.80
C GLN A 22 -5.40 -15.88 -11.64
N ARG A 23 -5.39 -16.86 -12.55
CA ARG A 23 -6.60 -17.29 -13.27
C ARG A 23 -7.67 -17.85 -12.32
N ALA A 24 -7.28 -18.67 -11.35
CA ALA A 24 -8.21 -19.16 -10.33
C ALA A 24 -8.83 -17.99 -9.51
N ALA A 25 -8.03 -16.96 -9.18
CA ALA A 25 -8.51 -15.74 -8.54
C ALA A 25 -9.49 -14.97 -9.42
N ILE A 26 -9.17 -14.80 -10.70
CA ILE A 26 -10.04 -14.14 -11.68
C ILE A 26 -11.39 -14.88 -11.76
N ALA A 27 -11.38 -16.21 -11.91
CA ALA A 27 -12.59 -17.02 -11.98
C ALA A 27 -13.45 -16.88 -10.71
N ALA A 28 -12.82 -16.90 -9.52
CA ALA A 28 -13.53 -16.72 -8.26
C ALA A 28 -14.16 -15.32 -8.14
N LEU A 29 -13.44 -14.27 -8.55
CA LEU A 29 -13.94 -12.88 -8.55
C LEU A 29 -15.09 -12.68 -9.54
N VAL A 30 -15.02 -13.31 -10.73
CA VAL A 30 -16.10 -13.30 -11.71
C VAL A 30 -17.34 -14.02 -11.17
N SER A 31 -17.17 -15.19 -10.56
CA SER A 31 -18.26 -15.94 -9.92
C SER A 31 -18.92 -15.13 -8.80
N LEU A 32 -18.10 -14.47 -7.96
CA LEU A 32 -18.59 -13.56 -6.92
C LEU A 32 -19.39 -12.40 -7.52
N ALA A 33 -18.91 -11.80 -8.62
CA ALA A 33 -19.59 -10.70 -9.27
C ALA A 33 -20.93 -11.11 -9.93
N GLY A 34 -21.02 -12.31 -10.50
CA GLY A 34 -22.20 -12.85 -11.18
C GLY A 34 -23.29 -13.39 -10.25
N ALA A 35 -22.99 -13.60 -8.96
CA ALA A 35 -23.86 -14.33 -8.04
C ALA A 35 -25.25 -13.69 -7.77
N ASN A 36 -25.46 -12.40 -8.11
CA ASN A 36 -26.59 -11.60 -7.62
C ASN A 36 -27.65 -11.19 -8.66
N ARG A 37 -27.56 -11.66 -9.92
CA ARG A 37 -28.61 -11.35 -10.92
C ARG A 37 -29.82 -12.30 -10.89
N THR A 38 -29.73 -13.44 -10.21
CA THR A 38 -30.88 -14.32 -9.97
C THR A 38 -31.56 -13.95 -8.65
N ARG A 39 -32.16 -12.76 -8.58
CA ARG A 39 -33.24 -12.51 -7.61
C ARG A 39 -34.42 -13.39 -8.05
N HIS A 40 -34.88 -14.26 -7.16
CA HIS A 40 -35.92 -15.30 -7.36
C HIS A 40 -35.47 -16.63 -7.95
N ALA A 41 -34.70 -17.39 -7.17
CA ALA A 41 -34.92 -18.83 -7.13
C ALA A 41 -34.86 -19.29 -5.67
N ARG A 42 -36.04 -19.60 -5.12
CA ARG A 42 -36.17 -20.44 -3.93
C ARG A 42 -35.62 -21.82 -4.28
N SER A 43 -34.41 -22.14 -3.87
CA SER A 43 -33.98 -23.53 -3.71
C SER A 43 -32.85 -23.60 -2.68
N GLY A 44 -33.02 -24.45 -1.68
CA GLY A 44 -32.07 -24.63 -0.59
C GLY A 44 -30.73 -25.23 -1.02
N ALA A 45 -29.81 -25.21 -0.06
CA ALA A 45 -28.63 -26.06 0.02
C ALA A 45 -27.50 -25.83 -1.01
N ALA A 46 -26.88 -24.65 -0.98
CA ALA A 46 -25.43 -24.50 -1.07
C ALA A 46 -25.07 -23.12 -0.50
N PHE A 47 -24.18 -23.04 0.52
CA PHE A 47 -23.61 -21.77 0.95
C PHE A 47 -22.83 -21.17 -0.23
N LYS A 48 -23.49 -20.30 -1.02
CA LYS A 48 -22.84 -19.61 -2.13
C LYS A 48 -21.82 -18.68 -1.49
N ARG A 49 -20.53 -19.01 -1.63
CA ARG A 49 -19.43 -18.22 -1.05
C ARG A 49 -19.62 -16.76 -1.43
N GLN A 50 -19.70 -15.89 -0.41
CA GLN A 50 -19.98 -14.46 -0.55
C GLN A 50 -18.71 -13.60 -0.49
N GLY A 51 -17.54 -14.23 -0.42
CA GLY A 51 -16.29 -13.52 -0.54
C GLY A 51 -15.16 -14.29 -1.21
N VAL A 52 -14.07 -13.57 -1.47
CA VAL A 52 -12.81 -14.10 -2.00
C VAL A 52 -11.67 -13.59 -1.12
N TYR A 53 -10.85 -14.50 -0.59
CA TYR A 53 -9.69 -14.19 0.24
C TYR A 53 -8.42 -14.51 -0.53
N CYS A 54 -7.72 -13.49 -1.02
CA CYS A 54 -6.47 -13.62 -1.75
C CYS A 54 -5.29 -13.43 -0.81
N HIS A 55 -4.46 -14.45 -0.62
CA HIS A 55 -3.25 -14.34 0.21
C HIS A 55 -2.01 -14.86 -0.45
N GLY A 56 -0.85 -14.53 0.13
CA GLY A 56 0.47 -14.94 -0.36
C GLY A 56 1.48 -13.86 -0.09
N LEU A 57 2.74 -14.10 -0.40
CA LEU A 57 3.80 -13.11 -0.15
C LEU A 57 3.54 -11.78 -0.88
N PRO A 58 4.14 -10.66 -0.42
CA PRO A 58 4.13 -9.41 -1.17
C PRO A 58 4.62 -9.62 -2.61
N GLY A 59 4.12 -8.84 -3.56
CA GLY A 59 4.60 -8.85 -4.94
C GLY A 59 4.04 -9.94 -5.86
N ARG A 60 3.24 -10.87 -5.35
CA ARG A 60 2.67 -11.98 -6.14
C ARG A 60 1.50 -11.58 -7.06
N GLY A 61 1.18 -10.29 -7.16
CA GLY A 61 0.13 -9.78 -8.05
C GLY A 61 -1.30 -9.87 -7.51
N LYS A 62 -1.50 -10.13 -6.20
CA LYS A 62 -2.82 -10.16 -5.54
C LYS A 62 -3.62 -8.88 -5.80
N SER A 63 -3.04 -7.74 -5.41
CA SER A 63 -3.69 -6.43 -5.51
C SER A 63 -3.92 -6.00 -6.94
N LEU A 64 -3.09 -6.45 -7.89
CA LEU A 64 -3.26 -6.18 -9.32
C LEU A 64 -4.49 -6.88 -9.89
N VAL A 65 -4.64 -8.18 -9.61
CA VAL A 65 -5.80 -8.96 -10.06
C VAL A 65 -7.09 -8.39 -9.44
N VAL A 66 -7.06 -8.12 -8.14
CA VAL A 66 -8.21 -7.52 -7.43
C VAL A 66 -8.50 -6.11 -7.93
N ASP A 67 -7.49 -5.27 -8.21
CA ASP A 67 -7.67 -3.92 -8.77
C ASP A 67 -8.34 -3.95 -10.14
N THR A 68 -7.88 -4.85 -11.01
CA THR A 68 -8.43 -5.00 -12.36
C THR A 68 -9.89 -5.45 -12.28
N ALA A 69 -10.18 -6.47 -11.47
CA ALA A 69 -11.54 -6.94 -11.26
C ALA A 69 -12.43 -5.85 -10.64
N PHE A 70 -11.93 -5.12 -9.64
CA PHE A 70 -12.66 -4.03 -8.99
C PHE A 70 -13.00 -2.92 -9.97
N LYS A 71 -12.04 -2.46 -10.80
CA LYS A 71 -12.27 -1.43 -11.83
C LYS A 71 -13.35 -1.86 -12.83
N LEU A 72 -13.31 -3.10 -13.27
CA LEU A 72 -14.24 -3.65 -14.26
C LEU A 72 -15.61 -4.05 -13.69
N ALA A 73 -15.75 -4.19 -12.37
CA ALA A 73 -17.01 -4.52 -11.73
C ALA A 73 -18.01 -3.37 -11.86
N ASP A 74 -19.19 -3.67 -12.41
CA ASP A 74 -20.27 -2.71 -12.64
C ASP A 74 -21.33 -2.85 -11.54
N CYS A 75 -21.06 -2.23 -10.40
CA CYS A 75 -21.92 -2.21 -9.21
C CYS A 75 -21.44 -1.11 -8.26
N ARG A 76 -22.26 -0.76 -7.26
CA ARG A 76 -21.81 0.14 -6.19
C ARG A 76 -20.75 -0.56 -5.36
N LYS A 77 -19.53 -0.01 -5.39
CA LYS A 77 -18.33 -0.69 -4.89
C LYS A 77 -17.47 0.26 -4.08
N ARG A 78 -16.81 -0.27 -3.06
CA ARG A 78 -15.89 0.48 -2.19
C ARG A 78 -14.62 -0.31 -1.98
N ARG A 79 -13.48 0.37 -2.02
CA ARG A 79 -12.16 -0.20 -1.77
C ARG A 79 -11.36 0.73 -0.88
N LEU A 80 -10.67 0.16 0.11
CA LEU A 80 -9.88 0.89 1.10
C LEU A 80 -8.86 -0.04 1.79
N HIS A 81 -7.85 0.54 2.41
CA HIS A 81 -6.94 -0.22 3.26
C HIS A 81 -7.64 -0.62 4.58
N PHE A 82 -7.27 -1.77 5.13
CA PHE A 82 -7.89 -2.28 6.35
C PHE A 82 -7.76 -1.32 7.56
N HIS A 83 -6.63 -0.65 7.72
CA HIS A 83 -6.43 0.31 8.81
C HIS A 83 -7.28 1.59 8.66
N GLU A 84 -7.54 2.04 7.43
CA GLU A 84 -8.43 3.18 7.16
C GLU A 84 -9.86 2.83 7.55
N PHE A 85 -10.29 1.61 7.24
CA PHE A 85 -11.58 1.07 7.68
C PHE A 85 -11.71 1.08 9.20
N LEU A 86 -10.73 0.53 9.92
CA LEU A 86 -10.76 0.49 11.39
C LEU A 86 -10.88 1.89 11.98
N ARG A 87 -10.10 2.84 11.45
CA ARG A 87 -10.16 4.25 11.86
C ARG A 87 -11.55 4.85 11.64
N GLU A 88 -12.12 4.68 10.45
CA GLU A 88 -13.47 5.19 10.15
C GLU A 88 -14.55 4.56 11.03
N MET A 89 -14.49 3.24 11.25
CA MET A 89 -15.44 2.52 12.09
C MET A 89 -15.36 2.98 13.53
N ASN A 90 -14.15 3.06 14.09
CA ASN A 90 -13.93 3.51 15.47
C ASN A 90 -14.42 4.96 15.67
N GLN A 91 -14.15 5.87 14.73
CA GLN A 91 -14.69 7.24 14.77
C GLN A 91 -16.22 7.25 14.80
N ARG A 92 -16.88 6.44 13.97
CA ARG A 92 -18.35 6.34 13.97
C ARG A 92 -18.89 5.71 15.25
N LEU A 93 -18.21 4.69 15.80
CA LEU A 93 -18.60 4.04 17.05
C LEU A 93 -18.51 4.97 18.26
N VAL A 94 -17.52 5.87 18.28
CA VAL A 94 -17.38 6.88 19.33
C VAL A 94 -18.51 7.91 19.25
N ASN A 95 -18.84 8.37 18.05
CA ASN A 95 -19.87 9.39 17.82
C ASN A 95 -21.31 8.85 17.84
N ALA A 96 -21.49 7.53 17.74
CA ALA A 96 -22.80 6.91 17.75
C ALA A 96 -23.45 6.95 19.14
N PRO A 97 -24.78 7.16 19.23
CA PRO A 97 -25.51 7.08 20.50
C PRO A 97 -25.33 5.71 21.17
N ARG A 98 -25.49 5.63 22.50
CA ARG A 98 -25.47 4.35 23.22
C ARG A 98 -26.69 3.54 22.79
N SER A 99 -26.47 2.28 22.39
CA SER A 99 -27.51 1.34 22.01
C SER A 99 -27.00 -0.09 22.20
N ASP A 100 -27.90 -1.04 22.44
CA ASP A 100 -27.57 -2.45 22.69
C ASP A 100 -26.75 -3.08 21.55
N ASP A 101 -27.05 -2.74 20.29
CA ASP A 101 -26.33 -3.18 19.10
C ASP A 101 -25.69 -1.99 18.35
N ARG A 102 -24.86 -1.21 19.06
CA ARG A 102 -24.16 -0.06 18.44
C ARG A 102 -23.30 -0.45 17.25
N LEU A 103 -22.52 -1.53 17.37
CA LEU A 103 -21.66 -1.98 16.27
C LEU A 103 -22.49 -2.43 15.06
N GLY A 104 -23.62 -3.09 15.28
CA GLY A 104 -24.50 -3.49 14.20
C GLY A 104 -25.15 -2.31 13.48
N SER A 105 -25.66 -1.31 14.21
CA SER A 105 -26.27 -0.13 13.59
C SER A 105 -25.25 0.66 12.76
N VAL A 106 -24.06 0.92 13.31
CA VAL A 106 -22.97 1.61 12.61
C VAL A 106 -22.51 0.81 11.39
N SER A 107 -22.36 -0.51 11.50
CA SER A 107 -21.94 -1.36 10.37
C SER A 107 -22.98 -1.36 9.24
N ARG A 108 -24.27 -1.48 9.55
CA ARG A 108 -25.35 -1.42 8.55
C ARG A 108 -25.37 -0.08 7.83
N GLN A 109 -25.20 1.02 8.57
CA GLN A 109 -25.11 2.35 7.98
C GLN A 109 -23.84 2.53 7.14
N TRP A 110 -22.71 1.98 7.58
CA TRP A 110 -21.45 2.06 6.85
C TRP A 110 -21.50 1.27 5.53
N LEU A 111 -22.19 0.13 5.54
CA LEU A 111 -22.39 -0.75 4.38
C LEU A 111 -23.51 -0.28 3.44
N ASP A 112 -24.26 0.77 3.81
CA ASP A 112 -25.40 1.20 3.01
C ASP A 112 -24.99 1.54 1.58
N GLY A 113 -25.72 0.94 0.65
CA GLY A 113 -25.46 1.05 -0.78
C GLY A 113 -24.19 0.36 -1.31
N ILE A 114 -23.39 -0.32 -0.50
CA ILE A 114 -22.18 -1.04 -0.96
C ILE A 114 -22.56 -2.47 -1.36
N GLU A 115 -22.34 -2.83 -2.63
CA GLU A 115 -22.59 -4.18 -3.15
C GLU A 115 -21.31 -5.02 -3.26
N LEU A 116 -20.15 -4.37 -3.39
CA LEU A 116 -18.83 -4.99 -3.43
C LEU A 116 -17.85 -4.20 -2.56
N LEU A 117 -17.29 -4.85 -1.55
CA LEU A 117 -16.33 -4.29 -0.62
C LEU A 117 -14.98 -4.99 -0.79
N CYS A 118 -13.93 -4.21 -1.05
CA CYS A 118 -12.56 -4.71 -1.16
C CYS A 118 -11.70 -4.13 -0.04
N PHE A 119 -11.13 -4.99 0.80
CA PHE A 119 -10.09 -4.59 1.76
C PHE A 119 -8.72 -4.98 1.24
N ASP A 120 -7.85 -3.98 1.13
CA ASP A 120 -6.43 -4.21 0.91
C ASP A 120 -5.66 -4.29 2.22
N GLU A 121 -4.57 -5.06 2.20
CA GLU A 121 -3.67 -5.24 3.33
C GLU A 121 -4.41 -5.72 4.59
N PHE A 122 -5.27 -6.72 4.45
CA PHE A 122 -5.98 -7.33 5.55
C PHE A 122 -5.02 -8.06 6.48
N HIS A 123 -4.74 -7.47 7.64
CA HIS A 123 -3.92 -8.06 8.69
C HIS A 123 -4.34 -7.46 10.03
N MET A 124 -4.25 -8.25 11.10
CA MET A 124 -4.69 -7.85 12.44
C MET A 124 -3.53 -7.97 13.42
N HIS A 125 -3.38 -6.93 14.23
CA HIS A 125 -2.39 -6.87 15.31
C HIS A 125 -3.02 -6.82 16.70
N ASP A 126 -4.28 -6.42 16.81
CA ASP A 126 -4.98 -6.21 18.08
C ASP A 126 -6.29 -7.02 18.14
N ILE A 127 -6.60 -7.52 19.34
CA ILE A 127 -7.79 -8.35 19.60
C ILE A 127 -9.11 -7.58 19.50
N ALA A 128 -9.14 -6.30 19.85
CA ALA A 128 -10.34 -5.45 19.75
C ALA A 128 -10.74 -5.25 18.28
N ASP A 129 -9.76 -4.97 17.42
CA ASP A 129 -9.97 -4.86 15.97
C ASP A 129 -10.45 -6.18 15.37
N ALA A 130 -9.93 -7.30 15.90
CA ALA A 130 -10.30 -8.64 15.48
C ALA A 130 -11.79 -8.93 15.79
N PHE A 131 -12.27 -8.60 16.99
CA PHE A 131 -13.69 -8.73 17.35
C PHE A 131 -14.60 -7.81 16.54
N LEU A 132 -14.18 -6.55 16.32
CA LEU A 132 -14.91 -5.61 15.47
C LEU A 132 -15.06 -6.20 14.06
N MET A 133 -13.98 -6.72 13.49
CA MET A 133 -13.96 -7.28 12.15
C MET A 133 -14.82 -8.55 12.02
N GLY A 134 -14.74 -9.49 12.97
CA GLY A 134 -15.58 -10.69 12.92
C GLY A 134 -17.07 -10.35 12.85
N ARG A 135 -17.52 -9.47 13.75
CA ARG A 135 -18.92 -8.99 13.76
C ARG A 135 -19.27 -8.17 12.52
N PHE A 136 -18.35 -7.36 12.02
CA PHE A 136 -18.55 -6.60 10.77
C PHE A 136 -18.74 -7.54 9.57
N LEU A 137 -17.92 -8.58 9.44
CA LEU A 137 -18.03 -9.58 8.37
C LEU A 137 -19.36 -10.31 8.44
N ASP A 138 -19.83 -10.69 9.64
CA ASP A 138 -21.14 -11.33 9.82
C ASP A 138 -22.27 -10.46 9.27
N ILE A 139 -22.23 -9.16 9.56
CA ILE A 139 -23.23 -8.20 9.09
C ILE A 139 -23.11 -8.00 7.58
N ALA A 140 -21.90 -7.82 7.04
CA ALA A 140 -21.67 -7.65 5.61
C ALA A 140 -22.20 -8.83 4.79
N ILE A 141 -21.87 -10.05 5.22
CA ILE A 141 -22.34 -11.31 4.64
C ILE A 141 -23.86 -11.43 4.78
N GLY A 142 -24.41 -11.14 5.97
CA GLY A 142 -25.85 -11.16 6.21
C GLY A 142 -26.66 -10.18 5.34
N LEU A 143 -26.08 -9.04 4.99
CA LEU A 143 -26.67 -8.06 4.06
C LEU A 143 -26.45 -8.41 2.58
N GLY A 144 -25.71 -9.49 2.27
CA GLY A 144 -25.38 -9.88 0.91
C GLY A 144 -24.31 -8.99 0.25
N THR A 145 -23.53 -8.26 1.05
CA THR A 145 -22.36 -7.52 0.56
C THR A 145 -21.29 -8.51 0.15
N ARG A 146 -20.80 -8.41 -1.09
CA ARG A 146 -19.70 -9.25 -1.57
C ARG A 146 -18.38 -8.71 -1.05
N VAL A 147 -17.56 -9.55 -0.43
CA VAL A 147 -16.32 -9.09 0.22
C VAL A 147 -15.09 -9.71 -0.45
N VAL A 148 -14.10 -8.89 -0.77
CA VAL A 148 -12.79 -9.35 -1.24
C VAL A 148 -11.73 -8.88 -0.26
N LEU A 149 -10.89 -9.81 0.19
CA LEU A 149 -9.80 -9.56 1.12
C LEU A 149 -8.47 -9.83 0.41
N THR A 150 -7.50 -8.91 0.49
CA THR A 150 -6.11 -9.18 0.10
C THR A 150 -5.19 -9.14 1.32
N SER A 151 -4.42 -10.19 1.56
CA SER A 151 -3.54 -10.32 2.73
C SER A 151 -2.17 -10.88 2.39
N ASN A 152 -1.17 -10.60 3.24
CA ASN A 152 0.11 -11.32 3.20
C ASN A 152 0.09 -12.63 4.00
N TYR A 153 -0.96 -12.86 4.78
CA TYR A 153 -1.10 -13.99 5.69
C TYR A 153 -2.23 -14.91 5.24
N ALA A 154 -2.03 -16.22 5.36
CA ALA A 154 -3.13 -17.17 5.29
C ALA A 154 -4.15 -16.89 6.43
N PRO A 155 -5.43 -17.29 6.29
CA PRO A 155 -6.42 -17.06 7.34
C PRO A 155 -5.96 -17.58 8.72
N ASP A 156 -5.34 -18.77 8.76
CA ASP A 156 -4.80 -19.40 9.97
C ASP A 156 -3.61 -18.66 10.59
N SER A 157 -3.01 -17.71 9.87
CA SER A 157 -1.88 -16.90 10.34
C SER A 157 -2.28 -15.47 10.71
N LEU A 158 -3.58 -15.17 10.75
CA LEU A 158 -4.08 -13.89 11.22
C LEU A 158 -4.03 -13.82 12.74
N LEU A 159 -3.68 -12.65 13.27
CA LEU A 159 -3.52 -12.40 14.71
C LEU A 159 -2.59 -13.45 15.37
N PRO A 160 -1.28 -13.41 15.07
CA PRO A 160 -0.34 -14.48 15.45
C PRO A 160 -0.03 -14.54 16.95
N ASP A 161 -0.46 -13.53 17.73
CA ASP A 161 -0.32 -13.54 19.19
C ASP A 161 -1.08 -14.75 19.78
N PRO A 162 -0.41 -15.71 20.46
CA PRO A 162 -1.05 -16.94 20.92
C PRO A 162 -2.21 -16.73 21.89
N GLU A 163 -2.16 -15.69 22.73
CA GLU A 163 -3.20 -15.39 23.72
C GLU A 163 -4.50 -14.93 23.04
N PHE A 164 -4.35 -14.16 21.97
CA PHE A 164 -5.47 -13.58 21.24
C PHE A 164 -5.94 -14.45 20.06
N HIS A 165 -5.05 -15.27 19.50
CA HIS A 165 -5.33 -16.11 18.33
C HIS A 165 -6.51 -17.06 18.57
N GLU A 166 -6.55 -17.73 19.72
CA GLU A 166 -7.64 -18.66 20.06
C GLU A 166 -9.02 -17.98 20.04
N ARG A 167 -9.09 -16.73 20.50
CA ARG A 167 -10.32 -15.94 20.53
C ARG A 167 -10.77 -15.52 19.13
N PHE A 168 -9.85 -15.50 18.16
CA PHE A 168 -10.13 -15.11 16.78
C PHE A 168 -10.45 -16.30 15.85
N LEU A 169 -10.18 -17.53 16.28
CA LEU A 169 -10.53 -18.76 15.55
C LEU A 169 -11.97 -18.79 14.99
N PRO A 170 -13.02 -18.34 15.71
CA PRO A 170 -14.38 -18.31 15.15
C PRO A 170 -14.49 -17.46 13.87
N THR A 171 -13.77 -16.34 13.80
CA THR A 171 -13.75 -15.48 12.62
C THR A 171 -12.93 -16.11 11.49
N ILE A 172 -11.83 -16.79 11.80
CA ILE A 172 -11.05 -17.54 10.80
C ILE A 172 -11.92 -18.63 10.16
N GLU A 173 -12.68 -19.38 10.97
CA GLU A 173 -13.60 -20.40 10.47
C GLU A 173 -14.74 -19.81 9.64
N GLN A 174 -15.26 -18.65 10.04
CA GLN A 174 -16.22 -17.89 9.24
C GLN A 174 -15.64 -17.48 7.88
N ILE A 175 -14.39 -17.00 7.84
CA ILE A 175 -13.68 -16.67 6.59
C ILE A 175 -13.57 -17.92 5.72
N LYS A 176 -13.06 -19.03 6.26
CA LYS A 176 -12.91 -20.30 5.49
C LYS A 176 -14.24 -20.81 4.94
N ARG A 177 -15.34 -20.65 5.69
CA ARG A 177 -16.68 -21.08 5.27
C ARG A 177 -17.27 -20.17 4.19
N CYS A 178 -17.16 -18.85 4.36
CA CYS A 178 -17.87 -17.88 3.52
C CYS A 178 -17.04 -17.40 2.32
N PHE A 179 -15.72 -17.58 2.33
CA PHE A 179 -14.81 -17.07 1.30
C PHE A 179 -14.21 -18.20 0.48
N THR A 180 -13.96 -17.92 -0.81
CA THR A 180 -13.02 -18.72 -1.60
C THR A 180 -11.61 -18.26 -1.27
N VAL A 181 -10.85 -19.08 -0.56
CA VAL A 181 -9.45 -18.80 -0.20
C VAL A 181 -8.54 -19.18 -1.36
N ILE A 182 -7.69 -18.24 -1.79
CA ILE A 182 -6.80 -18.40 -2.93
C ILE A 182 -5.40 -17.99 -2.53
N HIS A 183 -4.47 -18.93 -2.66
CA HIS A 183 -3.06 -18.72 -2.41
C HIS A 183 -2.34 -18.30 -3.69
N PHE A 184 -1.65 -17.16 -3.64
CA PHE A 184 -0.78 -16.64 -4.67
C PHE A 184 0.66 -17.04 -4.33
N ASP A 185 1.05 -18.24 -4.77
CA ASP A 185 2.38 -18.84 -4.62
C ASP A 185 3.26 -18.69 -5.88
N GLY A 186 2.80 -17.93 -6.89
CA GLY A 186 3.49 -17.76 -8.16
C GLY A 186 4.92 -17.24 -7.99
N GLY A 187 5.90 -17.89 -8.64
CA GLY A 187 7.32 -17.58 -8.50
C GLY A 187 7.73 -16.17 -8.95
N ARG A 188 6.95 -15.55 -9.85
CA ARG A 188 7.18 -14.19 -10.35
C ARG A 188 6.73 -13.14 -9.33
N ASP A 189 7.65 -12.27 -8.93
CA ASP A 189 7.30 -11.04 -8.22
C ASP A 189 7.02 -9.93 -9.25
N TYR A 190 5.75 -9.56 -9.37
CA TYR A 190 5.26 -8.58 -10.33
C TYR A 190 5.69 -7.15 -10.01
N ARG A 191 6.27 -6.88 -8.82
CA ARG A 191 6.93 -5.60 -8.55
C ARG A 191 8.22 -5.45 -9.34
N PHE A 192 8.93 -6.56 -9.55
CA PHE A 192 10.18 -6.61 -10.34
C PHE A 192 9.93 -6.91 -11.83
N GLY A 193 8.67 -7.19 -12.20
CA GLY A 193 8.25 -7.56 -13.56
C GLY A 193 7.45 -6.50 -14.31
N GLY A 194 7.15 -5.36 -13.68
CA GLY A 194 6.79 -4.15 -14.42
C GLY A 194 8.04 -3.62 -15.11
N GLU A 195 7.91 -3.12 -16.33
CA GLU A 195 8.96 -2.28 -16.91
C GLU A 195 9.38 -1.28 -15.83
N GLN A 196 10.68 -1.27 -15.48
CA GLN A 196 11.24 -0.30 -14.55
C GLN A 196 10.60 1.06 -14.86
N ALA A 197 10.26 1.85 -13.84
CA ALA A 197 9.98 3.26 -14.07
C ALA A 197 11.06 3.76 -15.03
N GLU A 198 10.69 4.53 -16.06
CA GLU A 198 11.67 5.04 -17.04
C GLU A 198 12.86 5.74 -16.35
N ARG A 199 12.71 6.07 -15.06
CA ARG A 199 13.71 6.70 -14.21
C ARG A 199 13.88 5.93 -12.90
N PRO A 200 15.10 5.45 -12.57
CA PRO A 200 15.37 4.82 -11.29
C PRO A 200 15.19 5.81 -10.13
N ARG A 201 14.66 5.33 -9.01
CA ARG A 201 14.54 6.13 -7.77
C ARG A 201 15.63 5.84 -6.75
N PHE A 202 16.16 4.61 -6.73
CA PHE A 202 17.22 4.21 -5.81
C PHE A 202 18.48 3.91 -6.60
N PHE A 203 19.60 4.45 -6.12
CA PHE A 203 20.88 4.52 -6.81
C PHE A 203 21.94 3.86 -5.96
N ALA A 204 22.70 2.95 -6.56
CA ALA A 204 23.88 2.36 -5.96
C ALA A 204 24.83 1.89 -7.07
N PRO A 205 26.16 1.97 -6.87
CA PRO A 205 26.84 2.48 -5.68
C PRO A 205 26.92 4.03 -5.63
N LEU A 206 27.50 4.58 -4.56
CA LEU A 206 27.82 6.02 -4.44
C LEU A 206 29.00 6.42 -5.34
N ASP A 207 28.77 6.44 -6.64
CA ASP A 207 29.75 6.83 -7.65
C ASP A 207 29.39 8.17 -8.34
N GLN A 208 30.11 8.52 -9.41
CA GLN A 208 29.82 9.74 -10.16
C GLN A 208 28.50 9.64 -10.93
N ALA A 209 28.15 8.46 -11.46
CA ALA A 209 26.92 8.26 -12.22
C ALA A 209 25.67 8.49 -11.35
N SER A 210 25.66 7.95 -10.12
CA SER A 210 24.59 8.20 -9.15
C SER A 210 24.47 9.68 -8.79
N ARG A 211 25.59 10.37 -8.60
CA ARG A 211 25.62 11.81 -8.30
C ARG A 211 25.07 12.65 -9.46
N ASP A 212 25.47 12.34 -10.69
CA ASP A 212 24.99 13.03 -11.89
C ASP A 212 23.48 12.79 -12.08
N ALA A 213 23.01 11.56 -11.88
CA ALA A 213 21.59 11.22 -11.97
C ALA A 213 20.74 12.00 -10.94
N LEU A 214 21.19 12.09 -9.68
CA LEU A 214 20.54 12.90 -8.65
C LEU A 214 20.57 14.39 -9.01
N GLY A 215 21.69 14.90 -9.53
CA GLY A 215 21.82 16.26 -10.03
C GLY A 215 20.81 16.59 -11.13
N HIS A 216 20.62 15.67 -12.08
CA HIS A 216 19.60 15.80 -13.12
C HIS A 216 18.17 15.77 -12.58
N ILE A 217 17.88 14.93 -11.58
CA ILE A 217 16.57 14.92 -10.91
C ILE A 217 16.31 16.26 -10.22
N PHE A 218 17.27 16.75 -9.45
CA PHE A 218 17.14 18.03 -8.77
C PHE A 218 16.98 19.19 -9.76
N THR A 219 17.78 19.24 -10.83
CA THR A 219 17.70 20.31 -11.83
C THR A 219 16.35 20.31 -12.56
N ARG A 220 15.84 19.12 -12.91
CA ARG A 220 14.57 18.95 -13.62
C ARG A 220 13.37 19.44 -12.78
N HIS A 221 13.34 19.10 -11.50
CA HIS A 221 12.21 19.39 -10.62
C HIS A 221 12.39 20.66 -9.77
N GLY A 222 13.62 21.17 -9.69
CA GLY A 222 14.00 22.33 -8.89
C GLY A 222 13.95 23.67 -9.63
N GLY A 223 13.37 23.71 -10.84
CA GLY A 223 13.15 24.96 -11.57
C GLY A 223 14.43 25.74 -11.92
N GLY A 224 15.56 25.04 -12.13
CA GLY A 224 16.83 25.68 -12.47
C GLY A 224 17.61 26.28 -11.29
N GLN A 225 17.19 26.03 -10.04
CA GLN A 225 17.99 26.43 -8.88
C GLN A 225 19.31 25.67 -8.81
N ARG A 226 20.37 26.39 -8.41
CA ARG A 226 21.70 25.80 -8.21
C ARG A 226 21.70 24.94 -6.95
N VAL A 227 22.44 23.84 -7.01
CA VAL A 227 22.74 23.01 -5.83
C VAL A 227 23.67 23.80 -4.93
N ALA A 228 23.12 24.40 -3.88
CA ALA A 228 23.86 25.19 -2.90
C ALA A 228 23.36 24.85 -1.48
N PRO A 229 24.27 24.64 -0.51
CA PRO A 229 23.89 24.32 0.85
C PRO A 229 22.93 25.37 1.43
N VAL A 230 21.90 24.90 2.11
CA VAL A 230 20.87 25.75 2.73
C VAL A 230 20.53 25.23 4.12
N THR A 231 20.31 26.15 5.05
CA THR A 231 19.80 25.83 6.39
C THR A 231 18.31 26.09 6.42
N LEU A 232 17.55 25.05 6.74
CA LEU A 232 16.09 25.05 6.78
C LEU A 232 15.61 24.69 8.19
N SER A 233 14.30 24.71 8.39
CA SER A 233 13.65 24.27 9.62
C SER A 233 12.82 23.02 9.35
N ALA A 234 13.03 21.98 10.15
CA ALA A 234 12.17 20.81 10.23
C ALA A 234 11.59 20.75 11.65
N ALA A 235 10.28 20.95 11.78
CA ALA A 235 9.55 21.05 13.05
C ALA A 235 10.20 22.03 14.05
N GLY A 236 10.66 23.19 13.56
CA GLY A 236 11.32 24.20 14.38
C GLY A 236 12.81 23.95 14.66
N ARG A 237 13.39 22.88 14.10
CA ARG A 237 14.80 22.49 14.33
C ARG A 237 15.64 22.72 13.08
N PRO A 238 16.86 23.28 13.21
CA PRO A 238 17.72 23.57 12.06
C PRO A 238 18.09 22.28 11.32
N LEU A 239 18.02 22.31 9.99
CA LEU A 239 18.41 21.24 9.08
C LEU A 239 19.31 21.79 7.98
N THR A 240 20.56 21.37 7.95
CA THR A 240 21.46 21.64 6.82
C THR A 240 21.16 20.66 5.70
N ALA A 241 20.77 21.19 4.55
CA ALA A 241 20.50 20.42 3.33
C ALA A 241 21.55 20.78 2.26
N ARG A 242 21.81 19.85 1.33
CA ARG A 242 22.69 20.10 0.17
C ARG A 242 22.11 21.13 -0.77
N ALA A 243 20.79 21.09 -0.95
CA ALA A 243 20.02 22.07 -1.69
C ALA A 243 18.53 21.89 -1.39
N ALA A 244 17.73 22.91 -1.66
CA ALA A 244 16.28 22.80 -1.65
C ALA A 244 15.69 23.67 -2.74
N SER A 245 14.54 23.23 -3.22
CA SER A 245 13.71 23.96 -4.17
C SER A 245 12.27 24.03 -3.70
N ALA A 246 11.42 24.68 -4.50
CA ALA A 246 9.99 24.77 -4.22
C ALA A 246 9.33 23.37 -4.14
N ALA A 247 9.85 22.37 -4.86
CA ALA A 247 9.23 21.04 -4.92
C ALA A 247 10.08 19.93 -4.28
N LEU A 248 11.40 20.08 -4.26
CA LEU A 248 12.34 19.01 -3.89
C LEU A 248 13.35 19.45 -2.84
N LEU A 249 13.52 18.63 -1.80
CA LEU A 249 14.59 18.75 -0.81
C LEU A 249 15.73 17.77 -1.17
N TRP A 250 16.99 18.20 -1.08
CA TRP A 250 18.16 17.32 -1.20
C TRP A 250 18.99 17.39 0.07
N ALA A 251 19.00 16.30 0.83
CA ALA A 251 19.70 16.21 2.11
C ALA A 251 20.57 14.95 2.19
N ASP A 252 21.63 15.03 2.99
CA ASP A 252 22.46 13.88 3.33
C ASP A 252 21.75 12.97 4.34
N PHE A 253 21.97 11.66 4.20
CA PHE A 253 21.48 10.64 5.11
C PHE A 253 21.84 10.92 6.57
N GLU A 254 23.04 11.43 6.82
CA GLU A 254 23.49 11.73 8.17
C GLU A 254 22.65 12.84 8.83
N SER A 255 22.27 13.87 8.08
CA SER A 255 21.48 15.01 8.60
C SER A 255 20.04 14.65 8.96
N LEU A 256 19.52 13.57 8.36
CA LEU A 256 18.16 13.09 8.57
C LEU A 256 18.11 11.87 9.49
N CYS A 257 18.88 10.83 9.24
CA CYS A 257 18.73 9.53 9.91
C CYS A 257 19.78 9.26 10.99
N VAL A 258 21.00 9.81 10.89
CA VAL A 258 22.02 9.68 11.94
C VAL A 258 21.81 10.73 13.03
N ALA A 259 21.54 11.98 12.64
CA ALA A 259 21.13 13.03 13.54
C ALA A 259 19.86 12.64 14.31
N SER A 260 19.72 13.15 15.54
CA SER A 260 18.58 12.86 16.42
C SER A 260 17.29 13.53 15.93
N ARG A 261 16.72 13.08 14.82
CA ARG A 261 15.41 13.50 14.30
C ARG A 261 14.28 12.70 14.93
N SER A 262 13.14 13.34 15.06
CA SER A 262 11.89 12.77 15.53
C SER A 262 10.96 12.46 14.36
N HIS A 263 9.90 11.70 14.63
CA HIS A 263 8.83 11.47 13.66
C HIS A 263 8.20 12.78 13.14
N LEU A 264 8.08 13.81 13.99
CA LEU A 264 7.49 15.10 13.62
C LEU A 264 8.34 15.86 12.60
N ASP A 265 9.67 15.75 12.68
CA ASP A 265 10.57 16.35 11.69
C ASP A 265 10.22 15.84 10.28
N TYR A 266 10.04 14.52 10.10
CA TYR A 266 9.72 13.94 8.79
C TYR A 266 8.32 14.26 8.29
N LEU A 267 7.33 14.40 9.18
CA LEU A 267 5.99 14.85 8.80
C LEU A 267 6.04 16.26 8.20
N ASP A 268 6.74 17.17 8.85
CA ASP A 268 6.92 18.55 8.39
C ASP A 268 7.67 18.60 7.05
N LEU A 269 8.74 17.81 6.89
CA LEU A 269 9.42 17.69 5.59
C LEU A 269 8.48 17.20 4.48
N ALA A 270 7.63 16.22 4.77
CA ALA A 270 6.68 15.70 3.80
C ALA A 270 5.47 16.62 3.57
N GLU A 271 5.28 17.66 4.38
CA GLU A 271 4.28 18.71 4.15
C GLU A 271 4.85 19.83 3.28
N GLN A 272 6.10 20.22 3.54
CA GLN A 272 6.79 21.29 2.82
C GLN A 272 7.25 20.90 1.41
N TRP A 273 7.65 19.64 1.17
CA TRP A 273 8.17 19.19 -0.13
C TRP A 273 7.36 18.07 -0.77
N HIS A 274 7.31 18.10 -2.10
CA HIS A 274 6.70 17.06 -2.92
C HIS A 274 7.62 15.85 -3.13
N GLY A 275 8.92 16.02 -2.90
CA GLY A 275 9.86 14.92 -2.83
C GLY A 275 11.17 15.22 -2.10
N LEU A 276 11.90 14.15 -1.82
CA LEU A 276 13.17 14.16 -1.10
C LEU A 276 14.22 13.32 -1.85
N ILE A 277 15.41 13.88 -2.01
CA ILE A 277 16.64 13.16 -2.33
C ILE A 277 17.38 12.93 -1.01
N LEU A 278 17.54 11.66 -0.64
CA LEU A 278 18.31 11.17 0.48
C LEU A 278 19.65 10.63 -0.04
N ASP A 279 20.70 11.43 0.11
CA ASP A 279 22.01 11.14 -0.49
C ASP A 279 22.98 10.52 0.53
N ASN A 280 24.06 9.91 0.03
CA ASN A 280 25.19 9.41 0.81
C ASN A 280 24.80 8.42 1.93
N LEU A 281 23.85 7.51 1.67
CA LEU A 281 23.48 6.45 2.60
C LEU A 281 24.56 5.37 2.60
N ARG A 282 25.34 5.29 3.67
CA ARG A 282 26.23 4.13 3.92
C ARG A 282 25.47 3.04 4.66
N THR A 283 25.31 1.88 4.03
CA THR A 283 24.46 0.79 4.52
C THR A 283 24.91 0.22 5.87
N THR A 284 26.17 0.45 6.25
CA THR A 284 26.68 0.15 7.60
C THR A 284 25.91 0.86 8.71
N TRP A 285 25.40 2.07 8.47
CA TRP A 285 24.59 2.81 9.44
C TRP A 285 23.25 2.13 9.77
N LEU A 286 22.74 1.30 8.86
CA LEU A 286 21.45 0.60 9.04
C LEU A 286 21.52 -0.52 10.09
N THR A 287 22.73 -0.90 10.53
CA THR A 287 22.92 -1.84 11.63
C THR A 287 22.59 -1.22 13.00
N GLN A 288 22.52 0.11 13.08
CA GLN A 288 22.19 0.84 14.30
C GLN A 288 20.65 0.98 14.42
N PRO A 289 20.00 0.39 15.45
CA PRO A 289 18.54 0.38 15.55
C PRO A 289 17.88 1.78 15.51
N PRO A 290 18.41 2.82 16.18
CA PRO A 290 17.81 4.17 16.11
C PRO A 290 17.87 4.77 14.70
N THR A 291 18.96 4.53 13.98
CA THR A 291 19.14 5.01 12.60
C THR A 291 18.22 4.27 11.64
N LEU A 292 18.12 2.94 11.77
CA LEU A 292 17.20 2.12 10.98
C LEU A 292 15.75 2.55 11.21
N GLN A 293 15.34 2.75 12.46
CA GLN A 293 13.99 3.20 12.80
C GLN A 293 13.67 4.56 12.15
N ARG A 294 14.62 5.50 12.16
CA ARG A 294 14.47 6.81 11.50
C ARG A 294 14.33 6.71 9.99
N LEU A 295 15.08 5.83 9.33
CA LEU A 295 14.90 5.55 7.91
C LEU A 295 13.51 4.94 7.63
N VAL A 296 13.06 4.01 8.47
CA VAL A 296 11.72 3.41 8.36
C VAL A 296 10.63 4.48 8.48
N TRP A 297 10.72 5.37 9.47
CA TRP A 297 9.78 6.50 9.61
C TRP A 297 9.75 7.39 8.38
N LEU A 298 10.93 7.75 7.86
CA LEU A 298 11.04 8.57 6.65
C LEU A 298 10.36 7.89 5.45
N ILE A 299 10.66 6.62 5.19
CA ILE A 299 10.05 5.86 4.08
C ILE A 299 8.53 5.78 4.26
N ASP A 300 8.07 5.45 5.46
CA ASP A 300 6.66 5.26 5.76
C ASP A 300 5.86 6.56 5.55
N ILE A 301 6.36 7.68 6.10
CA ILE A 301 5.71 8.99 5.98
C ILE A 301 5.67 9.47 4.52
N PHE A 302 6.78 9.34 3.79
CA PHE A 302 6.84 9.77 2.40
C PHE A 302 5.96 8.90 1.49
N TYR A 303 5.92 7.59 1.75
CA TYR A 303 5.03 6.67 1.05
C TYR A 303 3.56 7.02 1.30
N ASP A 304 3.16 7.19 2.57
CA ASP A 304 1.76 7.44 2.97
C ASP A 304 1.26 8.79 2.42
N ARG A 305 2.11 9.82 2.36
CA ARG A 305 1.80 11.13 1.74
C ARG A 305 1.99 11.18 0.22
N LYS A 306 2.29 10.05 -0.43
CA LYS A 306 2.55 9.99 -1.89
C LYS A 306 3.61 11.01 -2.35
N ARG A 307 4.67 11.17 -1.56
CA ARG A 307 5.84 12.02 -1.87
C ARG A 307 6.89 11.20 -2.61
N ALA A 308 7.58 11.84 -3.55
CA ALA A 308 8.69 11.18 -4.23
C ALA A 308 9.86 11.00 -3.26
N LEU A 309 10.47 9.81 -3.26
CA LEU A 309 11.68 9.54 -2.50
C LEU A 309 12.74 8.98 -3.44
N PHE A 310 13.90 9.61 -3.44
CA PHE A 310 15.10 9.18 -4.15
C PHE A 310 16.18 8.87 -3.12
N ILE A 311 16.89 7.75 -3.27
CA ILE A 311 17.90 7.31 -2.31
C ILE A 311 19.17 6.96 -3.04
N ALA A 312 20.31 7.52 -2.66
CA ALA A 312 21.62 7.06 -3.11
C ALA A 312 22.35 6.37 -1.95
N SER A 313 22.82 5.14 -2.20
CA SER A 313 23.47 4.31 -1.20
C SER A 313 24.71 3.58 -1.71
N ASP A 314 25.61 3.21 -0.79
CA ASP A 314 26.87 2.53 -1.13
C ASP A 314 26.65 1.11 -1.67
N ARG A 315 25.52 0.49 -1.30
CA ARG A 315 25.01 -0.79 -1.81
C ARG A 315 23.50 -0.67 -2.04
N PRO A 316 22.89 -1.50 -2.90
CA PRO A 316 21.43 -1.47 -3.11
C PRO A 316 20.67 -1.55 -1.78
N ILE A 317 19.81 -0.57 -1.51
CA ILE A 317 19.12 -0.41 -0.23
C ILE A 317 18.24 -1.63 0.10
N GLU A 318 17.58 -2.21 -0.90
CA GLU A 318 16.73 -3.38 -0.72
C GLU A 318 17.57 -4.59 -0.29
N THR A 319 18.76 -4.78 -0.86
CA THR A 319 19.69 -5.85 -0.45
C THR A 319 20.16 -5.64 0.97
N ALA A 320 20.51 -4.40 1.35
CA ALA A 320 20.95 -4.07 2.69
C ALA A 320 19.85 -4.33 3.74
N LEU A 321 18.62 -3.88 3.49
CA LEU A 321 17.47 -4.09 4.38
C LEU A 321 17.06 -5.57 4.43
N ASN A 322 17.14 -6.32 3.32
CA ASN A 322 16.88 -7.76 3.32
C ASN A 322 17.87 -8.52 4.22
N GLY A 323 19.14 -8.10 4.26
CA GLY A 323 20.15 -8.68 5.16
C GLY A 323 19.85 -8.49 6.64
N LEU A 324 18.99 -7.54 7.01
CA LEU A 324 18.60 -7.24 8.39
C LEU A 324 17.29 -7.92 8.82
N LYS A 325 16.58 -8.61 7.93
CA LYS A 325 15.28 -9.26 8.22
C LYS A 325 15.30 -10.27 9.37
N GLY A 326 16.45 -10.88 9.64
CA GLY A 326 16.58 -11.82 10.77
C GLY A 326 16.51 -11.14 12.15
N VAL A 327 16.70 -9.81 12.21
CA VAL A 327 16.75 -9.03 13.45
C VAL A 327 15.56 -8.06 13.56
N HIS A 328 15.00 -7.63 12.43
CA HIS A 328 13.89 -6.67 12.36
C HIS A 328 12.83 -7.08 11.32
N ASP A 329 11.54 -6.90 11.62
CA ASP A 329 10.48 -7.04 10.60
C ASP A 329 10.46 -5.81 9.68
N LEU A 330 11.16 -5.93 8.55
CA LEU A 330 11.27 -4.90 7.51
C LEU A 330 10.42 -5.23 6.28
N SER A 331 9.54 -6.23 6.36
CA SER A 331 8.73 -6.70 5.24
C SER A 331 7.88 -5.59 4.63
N ARG A 332 7.28 -4.75 5.48
CA ARG A 332 6.48 -3.58 5.10
C ARG A 332 7.32 -2.52 4.41
N THR A 333 8.45 -2.12 5.00
CA THR A 333 9.36 -1.09 4.45
C THR A 333 9.87 -1.49 3.06
N LEU A 334 10.29 -2.74 2.89
CA LEU A 334 10.74 -3.27 1.60
C LEU A 334 9.63 -3.30 0.56
N SER A 335 8.39 -3.57 0.98
CA SER A 335 7.25 -3.52 0.06
C SER A 335 6.97 -2.11 -0.42
N ARG A 336 7.02 -1.12 0.48
CA ARG A 336 6.86 0.30 0.14
C ARG A 336 7.93 0.78 -0.82
N LEU A 337 9.21 0.47 -0.56
CA LEU A 337 10.32 0.80 -1.46
C LEU A 337 10.10 0.22 -2.87
N ALA A 338 9.76 -1.06 -2.96
CA ALA A 338 9.50 -1.71 -4.25
C ALA A 338 8.30 -1.08 -4.99
N GLU A 339 7.25 -0.70 -4.28
CA GLU A 339 6.12 0.01 -4.89
C GLU A 339 6.54 1.40 -5.38
N MET A 340 7.32 2.16 -4.60
CA MET A 340 7.82 3.48 -5.00
C MET A 340 8.65 3.46 -6.28
N GLN A 341 9.34 2.35 -6.58
CA GLN A 341 10.04 2.15 -7.86
C GLN A 341 9.14 1.74 -9.03
N SER A 342 7.91 1.30 -8.76
CA SER A 342 7.00 0.84 -9.80
C SER A 342 6.37 2.00 -10.57
N ARG A 343 6.07 1.78 -11.86
CA ARG A 343 5.31 2.75 -12.68
C ARG A 343 3.91 3.06 -12.15
N ALA A 344 3.34 2.18 -11.33
CA ALA A 344 2.02 2.35 -10.75
C ALA A 344 2.02 3.39 -9.61
N TYR A 345 3.18 3.64 -8.99
CA TYR A 345 3.30 4.61 -7.92
C TYR A 345 3.30 6.03 -8.50
N ARG A 346 2.22 6.76 -8.25
CA ARG A 346 2.10 8.18 -8.59
C ARG A 346 2.50 9.03 -7.41
N SER A 347 3.53 9.84 -7.60
CA SER A 347 3.97 10.81 -6.61
C SER A 347 3.48 12.22 -6.95
N THR A 348 3.21 13.03 -5.94
CA THR A 348 2.80 14.43 -6.13
C THR A 348 3.86 15.30 -6.85
N LEU A 349 5.10 14.83 -6.94
CA LEU A 349 6.18 15.48 -7.70
C LEU A 349 6.01 15.32 -9.23
N GLU A 350 5.35 14.25 -9.68
CA GLU A 350 5.14 14.00 -11.12
C GLU A 350 3.92 14.74 -11.66
N ASP A 351 2.93 14.99 -10.79
CA ASP A 351 1.73 15.77 -11.12
C ASP A 351 2.03 17.26 -11.32
N THR A 352 3.02 17.80 -10.58
CA THR A 352 3.45 19.21 -10.70
C THR A 352 4.25 19.48 -11.98
N GLY A 353 4.91 18.47 -12.57
CA GLY A 353 5.68 18.61 -13.81
C GLY A 353 4.83 18.68 -15.08
N HIS A 354 3.60 18.14 -15.08
CA HIS A 354 2.71 18.18 -16.26
C HIS A 354 1.93 19.50 -16.40
N GLY A 355 1.88 20.33 -15.35
CA GLY A 355 1.21 21.64 -15.39
C GLY A 355 2.00 22.75 -16.10
N ALA A 356 3.32 22.58 -16.28
CA ALA A 356 4.18 23.63 -16.83
C ALA A 356 4.41 23.53 -18.36
N ALA A 357 4.05 22.42 -18.99
CA ALA A 357 4.31 22.19 -20.42
C ALA A 357 3.16 22.61 -21.36
N GLY A 358 2.03 23.09 -20.83
CA GLY A 358 0.82 23.41 -21.60
C GLY A 358 0.61 24.90 -21.92
N GLY A 359 1.59 25.76 -21.69
CA GLY A 359 1.42 27.23 -21.74
C GLY A 359 2.39 27.97 -22.64
N VAL A 360 2.64 27.51 -23.88
CA VAL A 360 3.23 28.37 -24.93
C VAL A 360 2.64 28.00 -26.30
N SER A 361 1.52 28.64 -26.63
CA SER A 361 0.88 28.79 -27.95
C SER A 361 -0.27 29.79 -27.71
N GLU A 362 -0.46 30.95 -28.33
CA GLU A 362 0.08 31.64 -29.51
C GLU A 362 -0.11 33.15 -29.22
N SER A 363 0.76 33.99 -29.77
CA SER A 363 0.47 35.40 -30.05
C SER A 363 1.02 35.74 -31.43
#